data_AF-A0A1F4UBE2-F1
#
_entry.id   AF-A0A1F4UBE2-F1
#
_cell.length_a   1.000
_cell.length_b   1.000
_cell.length_c   1.000
_cell.angle_alpha   90.00
_cell.angle_beta   90.00
_cell.angle_gamma   90.00
#
_symmetry.space_group_name_H-M   'P 1'
#
loop_
_entity.id
_entity.type
_entity.pdbx_description
1 polymer ?
#
loop_
_entity_poly.entity_id
_entity_poly.type
_entity_poly.pdbx_seq_one_letter_code
_entity_poly.pdbx_strand_id
1 'polypeptide(L)' 'MADQGTETERREITSQILSSRREALFEIDGALKKINQGKYGLCERCDKPIGKRRLKFLPQARYCMKCSGV' A
#
# COMPACT_ATOMS: atom_id res chain seq x y z
N MET A 1 -12.04 -8.99 -37.71
CA MET A 1 -11.83 -8.13 -36.53
C MET A 1 -12.31 -8.91 -35.31
N ALA A 2 -11.39 -9.47 -34.54
CA ALA A 2 -11.65 -10.25 -33.31
C ALA A 2 -10.48 -10.11 -32.31
N ASP A 3 -9.26 -9.84 -32.80
CA ASP A 3 -8.06 -9.61 -31.98
C ASP A 3 -8.00 -8.28 -31.21
N GLN A 4 -8.78 -7.27 -31.62
CA GLN A 4 -8.61 -5.90 -31.10
C GLN A 4 -9.19 -5.73 -29.67
N GLY A 5 -10.20 -6.54 -29.30
CA GLY A 5 -10.78 -6.55 -27.96
C GLY A 5 -9.83 -7.15 -26.93
N THR A 6 -9.19 -8.28 -27.27
CA THR A 6 -8.28 -8.99 -26.37
C THR A 6 -7.00 -8.20 -26.06
N GLU A 7 -6.45 -7.47 -27.03
CA GLU A 7 -5.28 -6.62 -26.80
C GLU A 7 -5.59 -5.40 -25.92
N THR A 8 -6.77 -4.82 -26.06
CA THR A 8 -7.20 -3.68 -25.20
C THR A 8 -7.35 -4.14 -23.76
N GLU A 9 -8.03 -5.26 -23.52
CA GLU A 9 -8.23 -5.84 -22.20
C GLU A 9 -6.88 -6.22 -21.52
N ARG A 10 -5.94 -6.79 -22.29
CA ARG A 10 -4.58 -7.10 -21.80
C ARG A 10 -3.83 -5.85 -21.34
N ARG A 11 -3.95 -4.75 -22.08
CA ARG A 11 -3.31 -3.47 -21.70
C ARG A 11 -3.92 -2.91 -20.43
N GLU A 12 -5.25 -2.99 -20.28
CA GLU A 12 -5.94 -2.54 -19.07
C GLU A 12 -5.51 -3.34 -17.84
N ILE A 13 -5.45 -4.67 -17.93
CA ILE A 13 -4.95 -5.54 -16.85
C ILE A 13 -3.50 -5.17 -16.49
N THR A 14 -2.64 -4.98 -17.50
CA THR A 14 -1.24 -4.60 -17.27
C THR A 14 -1.14 -3.26 -16.55
N SER A 15 -1.96 -2.29 -16.96
CA SER A 15 -2.02 -0.96 -16.31
C SER A 15 -2.43 -1.07 -14.84
N GLN A 16 -3.45 -1.86 -14.53
CA GLN A 16 -3.91 -2.10 -13.15
C GLN A 16 -2.82 -2.72 -12.28
N ILE A 17 -2.11 -3.74 -12.80
CA ILE A 17 -0.99 -4.38 -12.09
C ILE A 17 0.11 -3.35 -11.81
N LEU A 18 0.45 -2.50 -12.79
CA LEU A 18 1.48 -1.48 -12.63
C LEU A 18 1.06 -0.37 -11.64
N SER A 19 -0.23 -0.02 -11.58
CA SER A 19 -0.74 0.93 -10.58
C SER A 19 -0.59 0.35 -9.18
N SER A 20 -1.10 -0.87 -8.97
CA SER A 20 -1.04 -1.54 -7.66
C SER A 20 0.40 -1.73 -7.16
N ARG A 21 1.34 -2.06 -8.06
CA ARG A 21 2.77 -2.15 -7.71
C ARG A 21 3.37 -0.80 -7.32
N ARG A 22 3.01 0.27 -8.03
CA ARG A 22 3.47 1.63 -7.69
C ARG A 22 2.94 2.08 -6.33
N GLU A 23 1.68 1.81 -6.05
CA GLU A 23 1.08 2.07 -4.73
C GLU A 23 1.83 1.29 -3.64
N ALA A 24 2.08 -0.01 -3.83
CA ALA A 24 2.84 -0.79 -2.86
C ALA A 24 4.25 -0.24 -2.59
N LEU A 25 4.96 0.21 -3.63
CA LEU A 25 6.27 0.85 -3.48
C LEU A 25 6.16 2.16 -2.70
N PHE A 26 5.18 2.99 -3.02
CA PHE A 26 4.93 4.24 -2.29
C PHE A 26 4.69 4.02 -0.79
N GLU A 27 3.92 2.98 -0.43
CA GLU A 27 3.69 2.60 0.96
C GLU A 27 4.99 2.19 1.68
N ILE A 28 5.83 1.39 1.00
CA ILE A 28 7.10 0.92 1.53
C ILE A 28 8.05 2.10 1.76
N ASP A 29 8.19 3.00 0.78
CA ASP A 29 8.96 4.23 0.90
C ASP A 29 8.46 5.11 2.05
N GLY A 30 7.14 5.24 2.20
CA GLY A 30 6.52 5.95 3.32
C GLY A 30 6.91 5.33 4.67
N ALA A 31 6.90 4.00 4.78
CA ALA A 31 7.30 3.30 5.99
C ALA A 31 8.79 3.48 6.30
N LEU A 32 9.67 3.39 5.30
CA LEU A 32 11.11 3.65 5.46
C LEU A 32 11.38 5.08 5.92
N LYS A 33 10.70 6.08 5.35
CA LYS A 33 10.79 7.47 5.81
C LYS A 33 10.39 7.63 7.27
N LYS A 34 9.33 6.96 7.71
CA LYS A 34 8.92 6.98 9.13
C LYS A 34 9.93 6.33 10.04
N ILE A 35 10.62 5.27 9.60
CA ILE A 35 11.72 4.65 10.36
C ILE A 35 12.82 5.69 10.59
N ASN A 36 13.26 6.37 9.52
CA ASN A 36 14.29 7.40 9.61
C ASN A 36 13.88 8.58 10.52
N GLN A 37 12.58 8.88 10.59
CA GLN A 37 12.04 9.94 11.45
C GLN A 37 11.73 9.48 12.89
N GLY A 38 11.92 8.19 13.22
CA GLY A 38 11.54 7.63 14.52
C GLY A 38 10.02 7.53 14.75
N LYS A 39 9.21 7.65 13.70
CA LYS A 39 7.73 7.60 13.75
C LYS A 39 7.15 6.28 13.24
N TYR A 40 8.00 5.29 12.97
CA TYR A 40 7.55 4.01 12.47
C TYR A 40 6.62 3.31 13.46
N GLY A 41 5.52 2.76 12.94
CA GLY A 41 4.50 2.13 13.75
C GLY A 41 3.51 3.09 14.41
N LEU A 42 3.45 4.36 14.02
CA LEU A 42 2.36 5.27 14.38
C LEU A 42 1.32 5.36 13.26
N CYS A 43 0.04 5.34 13.64
CA CYS A 43 -1.08 5.47 12.72
C CYS A 43 -1.18 6.91 12.21
N GLU A 44 -1.20 7.11 10.90
CA GLU A 44 -1.27 8.46 10.30
C GLU A 44 -2.58 9.21 10.58
N ARG A 45 -3.64 8.50 10.99
CA ARG A 45 -4.96 9.12 11.20
C ARG A 45 -5.23 9.50 12.65
N CYS A 46 -4.72 8.72 13.60
CA CYS A 46 -5.06 8.90 15.02
C CYS A 46 -3.84 8.97 15.94
N ASP A 47 -2.63 8.95 15.37
CA ASP A 47 -1.34 9.00 16.06
C ASP A 47 -1.12 7.90 17.12
N LYS A 48 -2.00 6.91 17.17
CA LYS A 48 -1.88 5.76 18.08
C LYS A 48 -0.94 4.71 17.48
N PRO A 49 -0.24 3.94 18.34
CA PRO A 49 0.63 2.87 17.88
C PRO A 49 -0.13 1.78 17.11
N ILE A 50 0.46 1.34 16.00
CA ILE A 50 0.02 0.22 15.19
C ILE A 50 0.50 -1.06 15.90
N GLY A 51 -0.41 -2.02 16.06
CA GLY A 51 -0.10 -3.26 16.77
C GLY A 51 1.08 -4.01 16.15
N LYS A 52 2.02 -4.47 16.98
CA LYS A 52 3.23 -5.18 16.54
C LYS A 52 2.94 -6.37 15.63
N ARG A 53 1.86 -7.14 15.89
CA ARG A 53 1.44 -8.26 15.03
C ARG A 53 1.10 -7.79 13.60
N ARG A 54 0.46 -6.63 13.46
CA ARG A 54 0.13 -6.03 12.16
C ARG A 54 1.39 -5.59 11.42
N LEU A 55 2.32 -4.91 12.10
CA LEU A 55 3.59 -4.49 11.49
C LEU A 55 4.49 -5.68 11.12
N LYS A 56 4.39 -6.82 11.82
CA LYS A 56 5.10 -8.05 11.44
C LYS A 56 4.56 -8.67 10.15
N PHE A 57 3.25 -8.56 9.92
CA PHE A 57 2.60 -9.12 8.72
C PHE A 57 2.61 -8.14 7.54
N LEU A 58 2.38 -6.86 7.83
CA LEU A 58 2.34 -5.77 6.86
C LEU A 58 3.20 -4.60 7.39
N PRO A 59 4.53 -4.63 7.15
CA PRO A 59 5.45 -3.62 7.64
C PRO A 59 5.11 -2.21 7.16
N GLN A 60 4.61 -2.10 5.93
CA GLN A 60 4.22 -0.83 5.34
C GLN A 60 2.85 -0.29 5.80
N ALA A 61 2.23 -0.86 6.84
CA ALA A 61 0.92 -0.42 7.30
C ALA A 61 0.93 1.07 7.73
N ARG A 62 0.16 1.92 7.01
CA ARG A 62 -0.07 3.33 7.36
C ARG A 62 -1.02 3.55 8.53
N TYR A 63 -1.99 2.63 8.70
CA TYR A 63 -3.10 2.77 9.64
C TYR A 63 -3.20 1.60 10.62
N CYS A 64 -3.69 1.90 11.83
CA CYS A 64 -4.06 0.88 12.81
C CYS A 64 -5.37 0.18 12.40
N MET A 65 -5.66 -0.98 13.00
CA MET A 65 -6.87 -1.79 12.67
C MET A 65 -8.17 -1.00 12.76
N LYS A 66 -8.26 -0.03 13.69
CA LYS A 66 -9.45 0.80 13.88
C LYS A 66 -9.64 1.82 12.74
N CYS A 67 -8.56 2.21 12.06
CA CYS A 67 -8.59 3.22 11.00
C CYS A 67 -8.50 2.62 9.59
N SER A 68 -8.03 1.38 9.45
CA SER A 68 -7.84 0.74 8.13
C SER A 68 -9.12 0.37 7.38
N GLY A 69 -10.29 0.47 8.00
CA GLY A 69 -11.60 0.17 7.39
C GLY A 69 -12.52 1.39 7.25
N VAL A 70 -12.00 2.60 7.48
CA VAL A 70 -12.72 3.88 7.32
C VAL A 70 -12.11 4.66 6.18
#